data_AF-A0A940G3Y1-F1
#
_entry.id   AF-A0A940G3Y1-F1
#
_cell.length_a   1.000
_cell.length_b   1.000
_cell.length_c   1.000
_cell.angle_alpha   90.00
_cell.angle_beta   90.00
_cell.angle_gamma   90.00
#
_symmetry.space_group_name_H-M   'P 1'
#
loop_
_entity.id
_entity.type
_entity.pdbx_description
1 polymer ?
#
loop_
_entity_poly.entity_id
_entity_poly.type
_entity_poly.pdbx_seq_one_letter_code
_entity_poly.pdbx_strand_id
1 'polypeptide(L)' 'MDRKLVIETLSMVLLIGSIFVISAGTTSGNAPLWWVGFVAFVVGALLPVWTRFMNHQADKPHDMGMEYDERAS' A
#
# COMPACT_ATOMS: atom_id res chain seq x y z
N MET A 1 -1.47 1.05 -14.53
CA MET A 1 -1.08 1.31 -13.12
C MET A 1 0.17 0.51 -12.83
N ASP A 2 1.13 1.13 -12.15
CA ASP A 2 2.32 0.43 -11.66
C ASP A 2 1.92 -0.71 -10.70
N ARG A 3 2.59 -1.87 -10.80
CA ARG A 3 2.31 -3.04 -9.95
C ARG A 3 2.51 -2.72 -8.46
N LYS A 4 3.49 -1.89 -8.12
CA LYS A 4 3.74 -1.38 -6.77
C LYS A 4 2.53 -0.57 -6.28
N LEU A 5 2.06 0.36 -7.09
CA LEU A 5 0.91 1.20 -6.75
C LEU A 5 -0.37 0.37 -6.52
N VAL A 6 -0.60 -0.67 -7.34
CA VAL A 6 -1.72 -1.61 -7.14
C VAL A 6 -1.60 -2.33 -5.79
N ILE A 7 -0.41 -2.83 -5.45
CA ILE A 7 -0.18 -3.58 -4.22
C ILE A 7 -0.33 -2.68 -2.98
N GLU A 8 0.19 -1.46 -3.04
CA GLU A 8 0.05 -0.48 -1.96
C GLU A 8 -1.40 -0.02 -1.78
N THR A 9 -2.14 0.13 -2.88
CA THR A 9 -3.59 0.41 -2.82
C THR A 9 -4.36 -0.75 -2.18
N LEU A 10 -4.05 -2.00 -2.57
CA LEU A 10 -4.66 -3.19 -1.95
C LEU A 10 -4.31 -3.30 -0.46
N SER A 11 -3.07 -3.01 -0.08
CA SER A 11 -2.63 -2.95 1.32
C SER A 11 -3.45 -1.93 2.11
N MET A 12 -3.65 -0.72 1.58
CA MET A 12 -4.45 0.31 2.23
C MET A 12 -5.90 -0.16 2.45
N VAL A 13 -6.51 -0.75 1.42
CA VAL A 13 -7.88 -1.29 1.52
C VAL A 13 -7.97 -2.42 2.55
N LEU A 14 -7.00 -3.33 2.55
CA LEU A 14 -6.92 -4.43 3.53
C LEU A 14 -6.81 -3.91 4.96
N LEU A 15 -5.96 -2.91 5.21
CA LEU A 15 -5.77 -2.33 6.53
C LEU A 15 -7.05 -1.64 7.03
N ILE A 16 -7.68 -0.80 6.20
CA ILE A 16 -8.92 -0.11 6.57
C ILE A 16 -10.05 -1.13 6.78
N GLY A 17 -10.21 -2.08 5.84
CA GLY A 17 -11.26 -3.10 5.89
C GLY A 17 -11.12 -4.03 7.09
N SER A 18 -9.89 -4.38 7.47
CA SER A 18 -9.62 -5.30 8.58
C SER A 18 -10.23 -4.84 9.91
N ILE A 19 -10.24 -3.53 10.18
CA ILE A 19 -10.79 -2.95 11.40
C ILE A 19 -12.29 -3.24 11.50
N PHE A 20 -13.04 -3.05 10.42
CA PHE A 20 -14.48 -3.30 10.38
C PHE A 20 -14.79 -4.80 10.53
N VAL A 21 -14.02 -5.66 9.87
CA VAL A 21 -14.21 -7.13 9.94
C VAL A 21 -13.92 -7.67 11.34
N ILE A 22 -12.82 -7.22 11.98
CA ILE A 22 -12.47 -7.60 13.36
C ILE A 22 -13.57 -7.14 14.33
N SER A 23 -14.05 -5.90 14.19
CA SER A 23 -15.13 -5.35 15.02
C SER A 23 -16.42 -6.16 14.88
N ALA A 24 -16.82 -6.50 13.65
CA ALA A 24 -17.98 -7.34 13.38
C ALA A 24 -17.82 -8.76 13.94
N GLY A 25 -16.65 -9.38 13.77
CA GLY A 25 -16.33 -10.69 14.35
C GLY A 25 -16.42 -10.71 15.88
N THR A 26 -15.89 -9.66 16.53
CA THR A 26 -15.95 -9.51 17.99
C THR A 26 -17.38 -9.32 18.48
N THR A 27 -18.13 -8.43 17.83
CA THR A 27 -19.51 -8.08 18.22
C THR A 27 -20.48 -9.25 18.05
N SER A 28 -20.27 -10.08 17.01
CA SER A 28 -21.11 -11.25 16.74
C SER A 28 -20.67 -12.52 17.47
N GLY A 29 -19.53 -12.50 18.17
CA GLY A 29 -18.92 -13.70 18.76
C GLY A 29 -18.45 -14.72 17.70
N ASN A 30 -18.31 -14.30 16.43
CA ASN A 30 -17.92 -15.16 15.32
C ASN A 30 -16.39 -15.20 15.18
N ALA A 31 -15.77 -16.19 15.83
CA ALA A 31 -14.32 -16.38 15.81
C ALA A 31 -13.73 -16.56 14.38
N PRO A 32 -14.34 -17.32 13.46
CA PRO A 32 -13.87 -17.38 12.07
C PRO A 32 -13.80 -16.01 11.38
N LEU A 33 -14.84 -15.18 11.54
CA LEU A 33 -14.86 -13.84 10.94
C LEU A 33 -13.76 -12.94 11.53
N TRP A 34 -13.54 -13.04 12.84
CA TRP A 34 -12.45 -12.35 13.52
C TRP A 34 -11.08 -12.74 12.93
N TRP A 35 -10.84 -14.04 12.73
CA TRP A 35 -9.59 -14.53 12.14
C TRP A 35 -9.38 -14.03 10.70
N VAL A 36 -10.44 -13.95 9.89
CA VAL A 36 -10.37 -13.37 8.54
C VAL A 36 -9.90 -11.90 8.62
N GLY A 37 -10.49 -11.12 9.52
CA GLY A 37 -10.06 -9.74 9.76
C GLY A 37 -8.61 -9.63 10.21
N PHE A 38 -8.18 -10.51 11.13
CA PHE A 38 -6.81 -10.56 11.60
C PHE A 38 -5.80 -10.91 10.50
N VAL A 39 -6.09 -11.92 9.68
CA VAL A 39 -5.24 -12.28 8.53
C VAL A 39 -5.17 -11.13 7.53
N ALA A 40 -6.30 -10.48 7.24
CA ALA A 40 -6.33 -9.31 6.36
C ALA A 40 -5.46 -8.16 6.89
N PHE A 41 -5.47 -7.92 8.20
CA PHE A 41 -4.61 -6.94 8.85
C PHE A 41 -3.12 -7.29 8.69
N VAL A 42 -2.73 -8.53 9.01
CA VAL A 42 -1.34 -8.98 8.92
C VAL A 42 -0.83 -8.90 7.48
N VAL A 43 -1.60 -9.39 6.50
CA VAL A 43 -1.24 -9.31 5.08
C VAL A 43 -1.16 -7.85 4.64
N GLY A 44 -2.15 -7.04 4.99
CA GLY A 44 -2.17 -5.60 4.68
C GLY A 44 -0.95 -4.87 5.22
N ALA A 45 -0.47 -5.21 6.42
CA ALA A 45 0.72 -4.61 7.02
C ALA A 45 2.04 -5.07 6.38
N LEU A 46 2.10 -6.32 5.90
CA LEU A 46 3.32 -6.89 5.31
C LEU A 46 3.54 -6.48 3.84
N LEU A 47 2.46 -6.24 3.09
CA LEU A 47 2.54 -5.91 1.66
C LEU A 47 3.44 -4.69 1.36
N PRO A 48 3.34 -3.53 2.05
CA PRO A 48 4.22 -2.38 1.81
C PRO A 48 5.69 -2.65 2.16
N VAL A 49 5.94 -3.54 3.13
CA VAL A 49 7.31 -3.96 3.45
C VAL A 49 7.87 -4.79 2.32
N TRP A 50 7.06 -5.67 1.72
CA TRP A 50 7.45 -6.48 0.57
C TRP A 50 7.70 -5.61 -0.68
N THR A 51 6.89 -4.57 -0.93
CA THR A 51 7.06 -3.72 -2.11
C THR A 51 8.40 -2.97 -2.12
N ARG A 52 9.04 -2.75 -0.96
CA ARG A 52 10.40 -2.20 -0.87
C ARG A 52 11.45 -3.04 -1.58
N PHE A 53 11.23 -4.35 -1.70
CA PHE A 53 12.15 -5.25 -2.38
C PHE A 53 11.82 -5.42 -3.87
N MET A 54 10.79 -4.74 -4.38
CA MET A 54 10.52 -4.72 -5.83
C MET A 54 11.54 -3.84 -6.56
N ASN A 55 11.68 -4.07 -7.87
CA ASN A 55 12.67 -3.38 -8.68
C ASN A 55 12.25 -1.91 -8.92
N HIS A 56 13.01 -0.96 -8.36
CA HIS A 56 12.70 0.49 -8.41
C HIS A 56 13.31 1.20 -9.63
N GLN A 57 13.73 0.47 -10.66
CA GLN A 57 14.42 1.02 -11.83
C GLN A 57 13.57 2.02 -12.63
N ALA A 58 12.24 1.99 -12.47
CA ALA A 58 11.31 2.93 -13.08
C ALA A 58 11.08 4.22 -12.25
N ASP A 59 11.36 4.19 -10.94
CA ASP A 59 11.27 5.35 -10.02
C ASP A 59 12.54 6.23 -10.15
N LYS A 60 13.03 6.46 -11.39
CA LYS A 60 14.13 7.41 -11.59
C LYS A 60 13.57 8.82 -11.39
N PRO A 61 14.23 9.67 -10.57
CA PRO A 61 13.92 11.09 -10.56
C PRO A 61 13.96 11.60 -12.00
N HIS A 62 12.91 12.27 -12.44
CA HIS A 62 13.02 13.05 -13.68
C HIS A 62 14.13 14.06 -13.44
N ASP A 63 15.06 14.16 -14.39
CA ASP A 63 16.09 15.19 -14.35
C ASP A 63 15.39 16.55 -14.45
N MET A 64 15.22 17.23 -13.32
CA MET A 64 14.66 18.57 -13.25
C MET A 64 15.82 19.53 -13.51
N GLY A 65 16.42 19.42 -14.70
CA GLY A 65 17.40 20.41 -15.15
C GLY A 65 16.71 21.77 -15.19
N MET A 66 17.32 22.79 -14.57
CA MET A 66 16.98 24.17 -14.89
C MET A 66 17.30 24.35 -16.37
N GLU A 67 16.27 24.41 -17.21
CA GLU A 67 16.41 24.76 -18.61
C GLU A 67 17.20 26.07 -18.66
N TYR A 68 18.33 26.08 -19.37
CA TYR A 68 19.15 27.28 -19.44
C TYR A 68 18.31 28.39 -20.06
N ASP A 69 18.05 29.44 -19.29
CA ASP A 69 17.32 30.61 -19.78
C ASP A 69 18.21 31.32 -20.81
N GLU A 70 17.90 31.14 -22.09
CA GLU A 70 18.62 31.78 -23.20
C GLU A 70 18.56 33.32 -23.16
N ARG A 71 17.76 33.91 -22.26
CA ARG A 71 17.66 35.36 -22.06
C ARG A 71 18.75 35.93 -21.15
N ALA A 72 19.46 35.09 -20.41
CA ALA A 72 20.56 35.48 -19.54
C ALA A 72 21.91 35.33 -20.27
N SER A 73 22.13 36.14 -21.31
CA SER A 73 23.42 36.31 -21.99
C SER A 73 24.16 37.55 -21.50
#